data_AF-A0A327VPB1-F1
#
_entry.id   AF-A0A327VPB1-F1
#
_cell.length_a   1.000
_cell.length_b   1.000
_cell.length_c   1.000
_cell.angle_alpha   90.00
_cell.angle_beta   90.00
_cell.angle_gamma   90.00
#
_symmetry.space_group_name_H-M   'P 1'
#
loop_
_entity.id
_entity.type
_entity.pdbx_description
1 polymer ?
#
loop_
_entity_poly.entity_id
_entity_poly.type
_entity_poly.pdbx_seq_one_letter_code
_entity_poly.pdbx_strand_id
1 'polypeptide(L)'
;MTVVHRPLTSWVRAAVSTSGGGWTPVGPLNEGDERTDARSLPRFASGWQRVALPLDGDGHALALSEPATGSAVFELDDLGQPLPAGPEVARTVAALERRWPADRWEPAEAEELRAADPGLRFSLLDRMTAEGRPVPECFHILPWERVDRLAARVRAAIEGAGDHPAPGGTEAAGTVRLRHYFSPAGSRFTAALEQLDAALHAGDTEVRRVATTTLCTRLAGAATGRIPERTRERLTELLGAVGRADPFLSSTSELAVDRLARAAPEPLDADGPPGTASRTGGVVWGALRYGEPASLRSWFAPAAADEPQRIRETVARETFTLTLTLASDNSMYVAAATPRDDTYDRLLSDGYGDVLLLPVRITGATEATDAYVLLRAGSRGRAGALVLTVAEGAPDVVTADQSGPPLGRADVPSLDPAVVRATQACLARSSDRTAWLDLVADLTAGHPVRRAVEDAVDGEGE
;
A
#
# COMPACT_ATOMS: atom_id res chain seq x y z
N MET A 1 1.82 42.00 10.13
CA MET A 1 0.59 41.21 9.90
C MET A 1 0.62 40.06 10.88
N THR A 2 -0.42 39.87 11.70
CA THR A 2 -0.53 38.71 12.59
C THR A 2 -0.84 37.48 11.75
N VAL A 3 -0.10 36.39 11.96
CA VAL A 3 -0.36 35.11 11.30
C VAL A 3 -1.74 34.62 11.72
N VAL A 4 -2.52 34.18 10.72
CA VAL A 4 -3.84 33.59 10.93
C VAL A 4 -3.68 32.08 11.11
N HIS A 5 -4.14 31.57 12.24
CA HIS A 5 -4.16 30.13 12.50
C HIS A 5 -5.44 29.52 11.95
N ARG A 6 -5.34 28.32 11.39
CA ARG A 6 -6.47 27.53 10.85
C ARG A 6 -6.54 26.20 11.56
N PRO A 7 -7.69 25.50 11.56
CA PRO A 7 -7.75 24.15 12.12
C PRO A 7 -6.65 23.25 11.55
N LEU A 8 -6.05 22.39 12.38
CA LEU A 8 -5.22 21.27 11.92
C LEU A 8 -6.09 20.11 11.47
N THR A 9 -7.22 19.91 12.14
CA THR A 9 -8.17 18.83 11.97
C THR A 9 -9.33 19.24 11.07
N SER A 10 -9.98 18.25 10.47
CA SER A 10 -11.22 18.44 9.72
C SER A 10 -12.43 18.70 10.62
N TRP A 11 -12.31 18.50 11.94
CA TRP A 11 -13.42 18.54 12.88
C TRP A 11 -13.15 19.44 14.07
N VAL A 12 -14.07 20.35 14.33
CA VAL A 12 -14.02 21.27 15.46
C VAL A 12 -15.36 21.32 16.19
N ARG A 13 -15.33 21.66 17.47
CA ARG A 13 -16.52 21.99 18.29
C ARG A 13 -16.33 23.31 19.02
N ALA A 14 -17.43 24.00 19.30
CA ALA A 14 -17.38 25.21 20.12
C ALA A 14 -16.86 24.87 21.51
N ALA A 15 -16.00 25.73 22.06
CA ALA A 15 -15.51 25.62 23.42
C ALA A 15 -16.24 26.64 24.29
N VAL A 16 -16.83 26.19 25.41
CA VAL A 16 -17.49 27.06 26.38
C VAL A 16 -16.79 26.95 27.73
N SER A 17 -16.47 28.11 28.32
CA SER A 17 -15.86 28.19 29.65
C SER A 17 -16.87 27.78 30.73
N THR A 18 -16.42 26.96 31.67
CA THR A 18 -17.18 26.54 32.85
C THR A 18 -16.87 27.45 34.03
N SER A 19 -17.74 27.45 35.05
CA SER A 19 -17.56 28.25 36.26
C SER A 19 -16.29 27.91 37.06
N GLY A 20 -15.70 26.73 36.81
CA GLY A 20 -14.45 26.28 37.43
C GLY A 20 -13.17 26.72 36.71
N GLY A 21 -13.28 27.53 35.64
CA GLY A 21 -12.14 27.98 34.84
C GLY A 21 -11.68 26.97 33.77
N GLY A 22 -12.34 25.81 33.69
CA GLY A 22 -12.16 24.85 32.59
C GLY A 22 -13.00 25.20 31.36
N TRP A 23 -12.86 24.41 30.31
CA TRP A 23 -13.59 24.54 29.07
C TRP A 23 -14.15 23.18 28.66
N THR A 24 -15.34 23.17 28.08
CA THR A 24 -15.99 21.94 27.60
C THR A 24 -16.43 22.08 26.14
N PRO A 25 -16.24 21.06 25.29
CA PRO A 25 -16.74 21.07 23.93
C PRO A 25 -18.27 20.96 23.91
N VAL A 26 -18.94 21.88 23.22
CA VAL A 26 -20.40 21.92 23.10
C VAL A 26 -20.86 22.07 21.65
N GLY A 27 -22.12 21.69 21.41
CA GLY A 27 -22.77 21.83 20.11
C GLY A 27 -22.39 20.75 19.09
N PRO A 28 -22.93 20.85 17.87
CA PRO A 28 -22.65 19.90 16.80
C PRO A 28 -21.22 20.06 16.26
N LEU A 29 -20.69 18.99 15.65
CA LEU A 29 -19.44 19.03 14.90
C LEU A 29 -19.58 20.05 13.76
N ASN A 30 -18.55 20.88 13.55
CA ASN A 30 -18.49 21.84 12.45
C ASN A 30 -19.77 22.69 12.32
N GLU A 31 -20.34 23.09 13.46
CA GLU A 31 -21.59 23.88 13.54
C GLU A 31 -22.82 23.22 12.89
N GLY A 32 -22.81 21.90 12.71
CA GLY A 32 -23.93 21.13 12.14
C GLY A 32 -23.66 20.59 10.74
N ASP A 33 -22.52 20.92 10.13
CA ASP A 33 -22.11 20.38 8.83
C ASP A 33 -20.98 19.36 8.99
N GLU A 34 -21.34 18.15 9.40
CA GLU A 34 -20.42 17.04 9.65
C GLU A 34 -19.67 16.56 8.38
N ARG A 35 -20.11 16.99 7.20
CA ARG A 35 -19.49 16.63 5.91
C ARG A 35 -18.44 17.62 5.45
N THR A 36 -18.40 18.82 6.04
CA THR A 36 -17.48 19.88 5.64
C THR A 36 -16.19 19.80 6.44
N ASP A 37 -15.06 19.98 5.75
CA ASP A 37 -13.73 20.07 6.39
C ASP A 37 -13.55 21.43 7.06
N ALA A 38 -13.37 21.43 8.39
CA ALA A 38 -13.18 22.63 9.19
C ALA A 38 -12.03 23.53 8.68
N ARG A 39 -10.98 22.95 8.09
CA ARG A 39 -9.82 23.68 7.54
C ARG A 39 -10.20 24.62 6.41
N SER A 40 -11.31 24.32 5.72
CA SER A 40 -11.83 25.09 4.59
C SER A 40 -12.91 26.12 4.97
N LEU A 41 -13.38 26.12 6.23
CA LEU A 41 -14.47 26.98 6.65
C LEU A 41 -14.07 28.47 6.62
N PRO A 42 -14.85 29.36 5.96
CA PRO A 42 -14.51 30.78 5.83
C PRO A 42 -14.30 31.52 7.16
N ARG A 43 -14.95 31.08 8.25
CA ARG A 43 -14.81 31.70 9.57
C ARG A 43 -13.37 31.66 10.10
N PHE A 44 -12.56 30.68 9.69
CA PHE A 44 -11.16 30.57 10.09
C PHE A 44 -10.19 31.33 9.17
N ALA A 45 -10.70 32.17 8.28
CA ALA A 45 -9.87 32.92 7.33
C ALA A 45 -9.06 34.07 7.96
N SER A 46 -9.45 34.57 9.14
CA SER A 46 -8.76 35.66 9.82
C SER A 46 -8.99 35.67 11.33
N GLY A 47 -8.09 36.27 12.11
CA GLY A 47 -8.33 36.62 13.52
C GLY A 47 -8.10 35.52 14.56
N TRP A 48 -8.01 34.25 14.13
CA TRP A 48 -7.82 33.12 15.02
C TRP A 48 -6.37 32.94 15.47
N GLN A 49 -6.22 32.57 16.74
CA GLN A 49 -4.97 32.31 17.43
C GLN A 49 -4.93 30.90 17.99
N ARG A 50 -3.77 30.26 17.87
CA ARG A 50 -3.52 28.94 18.43
C ARG A 50 -3.32 29.04 19.95
N VAL A 51 -4.10 28.28 20.71
CA VAL A 51 -4.02 28.24 22.18
C VAL A 51 -4.18 26.81 22.72
N ALA A 52 -3.79 26.61 23.97
CA ALA A 52 -4.19 25.45 24.77
C ALA A 52 -5.25 25.90 25.77
N LEU A 53 -6.41 25.25 25.78
CA LEU A 53 -7.47 25.53 26.75
C LEU A 53 -7.55 24.41 27.79
N PRO A 54 -7.66 24.73 29.09
CA PRO A 54 -7.80 23.72 30.14
C PRO A 54 -9.16 23.02 29.99
N LEU A 55 -9.19 21.70 30.06
CA LEU A 55 -10.42 20.91 29.98
C LEU A 55 -11.11 20.83 31.36
N ASP A 56 -12.44 20.78 31.35
CA ASP A 56 -13.22 20.46 32.55
C ASP A 56 -13.05 18.96 32.88
N GLY A 57 -12.27 18.66 33.92
CA GLY A 57 -11.96 17.28 34.33
C GLY A 57 -10.48 16.91 34.41
N ASP A 58 -9.58 17.82 33.99
CA ASP A 58 -8.10 17.75 33.97
C ASP A 58 -7.49 17.78 32.55
N GLY A 59 -6.27 18.30 32.44
CA GLY A 59 -5.53 18.41 31.19
C GLY A 59 -5.85 19.66 30.36
N HIS A 60 -5.25 19.71 29.16
CA HIS A 60 -5.44 20.79 28.18
C HIS A 60 -5.66 20.19 26.80
N ALA A 61 -6.42 20.90 25.97
CA ALA A 61 -6.62 20.53 24.57
C ALA A 61 -6.24 21.66 23.61
N LEU A 62 -5.86 21.26 22.40
CA LEU A 62 -5.56 22.16 21.30
C LEU A 62 -6.82 22.88 20.87
N ALA A 63 -6.72 24.20 20.77
CA ALA A 63 -7.84 25.05 20.42
C ALA A 63 -7.41 26.21 19.52
N LEU A 64 -8.42 26.84 18.93
CA LEU A 64 -8.31 28.15 18.32
C LEU A 64 -9.18 29.12 19.12
N SER A 65 -8.68 30.31 19.38
CA SER A 65 -9.43 31.41 19.97
C SER A 65 -9.44 32.62 19.04
N GLU A 66 -10.54 33.36 19.00
CA GLU A 66 -10.68 34.62 18.28
C GLU A 66 -10.77 35.75 19.31
N PRO A 67 -9.67 36.49 19.59
CA PRO A 67 -9.65 37.47 20.67
C PRO A 67 -10.66 38.61 20.51
N ALA A 68 -11.03 38.95 19.27
CA ALA A 68 -11.96 40.04 18.98
C ALA A 68 -13.39 39.72 19.43
N THR A 69 -13.80 38.44 19.36
CA THR A 69 -15.16 37.99 19.69
C THR A 69 -15.20 37.22 21.01
N GLY A 70 -14.05 36.77 21.51
CA GLY A 70 -13.96 35.85 22.65
C GLY A 70 -14.38 34.42 22.29
N SER A 71 -14.62 34.11 21.01
CA SER A 71 -15.03 32.79 20.56
C SER A 71 -13.85 31.82 20.61
N ALA A 72 -14.13 30.55 20.92
CA ALA A 72 -13.12 29.50 20.95
C ALA A 72 -13.68 28.18 20.40
N VAL A 73 -12.82 27.38 19.80
CA VAL A 73 -13.15 26.03 19.33
C VAL A 73 -12.07 25.05 19.74
N PHE A 74 -12.49 23.84 20.12
CA PHE A 74 -11.60 22.69 20.27
C PHE A 74 -11.40 22.00 18.93
N GLU A 75 -10.16 21.58 18.68
CA GLU A 75 -9.84 20.65 17.60
C GLU A 75 -10.03 19.21 18.07
N LEU A 76 -10.58 18.37 17.19
CA LEU A 76 -11.02 17.03 17.55
C LEU A 76 -10.27 15.95 16.77
N ASP A 77 -10.02 14.82 17.41
CA ASP A 77 -9.50 13.62 16.78
C ASP A 77 -10.56 12.88 15.96
N ASP A 78 -10.14 11.79 15.32
CA ASP A 78 -10.99 10.90 14.50
C ASP A 78 -12.13 10.20 15.28
N LEU A 79 -12.19 10.36 16.61
CA LEU A 79 -13.24 9.87 17.48
C LEU A 79 -14.11 11.00 18.07
N GLY A 80 -13.91 12.23 17.61
CA GLY A 80 -14.63 13.41 18.09
C GLY A 80 -14.21 13.87 19.49
N GLN A 81 -13.05 13.43 19.97
CA GLN A 81 -12.48 13.84 21.26
C GLN A 81 -11.53 15.03 21.09
N PRO A 82 -11.48 15.98 22.05
CA PRO A 82 -10.51 17.07 22.00
C PRO A 82 -9.06 16.57 21.90
N LEU A 83 -8.28 17.13 20.98
CA LEU A 83 -6.87 16.79 20.81
C LEU A 83 -6.05 17.24 22.03
N PRO A 84 -5.42 16.32 22.78
CA PRO A 84 -4.64 16.70 23.96
C PRO A 84 -3.41 17.54 23.59
N ALA A 85 -3.27 18.72 24.20
CA ALA A 85 -2.11 19.58 23.99
C ALA A 85 -1.91 20.56 25.15
N GLY A 86 -0.73 20.52 25.77
CA GLY A 86 -0.32 21.51 26.78
C GLY A 86 0.05 22.87 26.17
N PRO A 87 0.24 23.91 27.00
CA PRO A 87 0.63 25.25 26.55
C PRO A 87 1.97 25.30 25.77
N GLU A 88 2.90 24.39 26.04
CA GLU A 88 4.18 24.29 25.32
C GLU A 88 3.97 23.76 23.90
N VAL A 89 3.33 22.59 23.77
CA VAL A 89 2.93 22.02 22.47
C VAL A 89 2.11 23.01 21.63
N ALA A 90 1.12 23.69 22.21
CA ALA A 90 0.32 24.67 21.47
C ALA A 90 1.15 25.87 20.97
N ARG A 91 2.12 26.35 21.76
CA ARG A 91 3.06 27.40 21.34
C ARG A 91 3.98 26.91 20.22
N THR A 92 4.45 25.66 20.29
CA THR A 92 5.24 25.03 19.22
C THR A 92 4.45 24.94 17.93
N VAL A 93 3.22 24.43 17.97
CA VAL A 93 2.30 24.42 16.81
C VAL A 93 2.08 25.83 16.27
N ALA A 94 1.85 26.82 17.14
CA ALA A 94 1.68 28.21 16.72
C ALA A 94 2.94 28.76 16.03
N ALA A 95 4.14 28.41 16.51
CA ALA A 95 5.40 28.81 15.89
C ALA A 95 5.58 28.18 14.49
N LEU A 96 5.20 26.92 14.33
CA LEU A 96 5.19 26.22 13.05
C LEU A 96 4.23 26.86 12.05
N GLU A 97 3.00 27.15 12.47
CA GLU A 97 1.99 27.79 11.61
C GLU A 97 2.42 29.18 11.13
N ARG A 98 3.32 29.88 11.86
CA ARG A 98 3.90 31.16 11.39
C ARG A 98 4.83 31.03 10.20
N ARG A 99 5.36 29.82 9.94
CA ARG A 99 6.25 29.51 8.81
C ARG A 99 5.53 28.69 7.74
N TRP A 100 4.20 28.65 7.76
CA TRP A 100 3.42 27.70 6.99
C TRP A 100 3.31 28.05 5.50
N PRO A 101 3.34 27.05 4.57
CA PRO A 101 3.60 25.64 4.82
C PRO A 101 5.07 25.41 5.22
N ALA A 102 5.27 24.84 6.41
CA ALA A 102 6.61 24.50 6.87
C ALA A 102 7.05 23.25 6.13
N ASP A 103 8.25 23.27 5.56
CA ASP A 103 8.85 22.12 4.91
C ASP A 103 9.72 21.29 5.88
N ARG A 104 10.18 21.89 6.98
CA ARG A 104 11.05 21.27 7.98
C ARG A 104 10.73 21.66 9.43
N TRP A 105 11.06 20.76 10.35
CA TRP A 105 11.12 21.01 11.79
C TRP A 105 12.47 21.58 12.21
N GLU A 106 12.45 22.54 13.13
CA GLU A 106 13.64 22.84 13.94
C GLU A 106 13.80 21.73 15.00
N PRO A 107 15.04 21.35 15.39
CA PRO A 107 15.28 20.21 16.28
C PRO A 107 14.51 20.26 17.61
N ALA A 108 14.37 21.45 18.19
CA ALA A 108 13.60 21.65 19.42
C ALA A 108 12.09 21.44 19.23
N GLU A 109 11.55 21.81 18.07
CA GLU A 109 10.14 21.58 17.72
C GLU A 109 9.88 20.07 17.54
N ALA A 110 10.81 19.37 16.89
CA ALA A 110 10.71 17.93 16.68
C ALA A 110 10.71 17.14 18.00
N GLU A 111 11.53 17.55 18.97
CA GLU A 111 11.58 16.90 20.29
C GLU A 111 10.28 17.10 21.08
N GLU A 112 9.78 18.34 21.13
CA GLU A 112 8.49 18.66 21.76
C GLU A 112 7.33 17.87 21.12
N LEU A 113 7.27 17.85 19.79
CA LEU A 113 6.22 17.14 19.05
C LEU A 113 6.33 15.61 19.21
N ARG A 114 7.54 15.07 19.40
CA ARG A 114 7.75 13.64 19.69
C ARG A 114 7.24 13.24 21.07
N ALA A 115 7.01 14.18 21.99
CA ALA A 115 6.34 13.94 23.26
C ALA A 115 4.82 14.17 23.22
N ALA A 116 4.32 14.95 22.25
CA ALA A 116 2.90 15.31 22.11
C ALA A 116 1.98 14.10 21.81
N ASP A 117 0.66 14.25 21.90
CA ASP A 117 -0.27 13.14 21.59
C ASP A 117 -0.14 12.67 20.12
N PRO A 118 -0.15 11.36 19.82
CA PRO A 118 -0.06 10.84 18.45
C PRO A 118 -1.13 11.39 17.49
N GLY A 119 -2.34 11.66 17.95
CA GLY A 119 -3.41 12.27 17.15
C GLY A 119 -3.08 13.69 16.72
N LEU A 120 -2.40 14.47 17.58
CA LEU A 120 -1.90 15.81 17.21
C LEU A 120 -0.79 15.71 16.17
N ARG A 121 0.18 14.80 16.36
CA ARG A 121 1.28 14.57 15.41
C ARG A 121 0.75 14.17 14.03
N PHE A 122 -0.24 13.27 14.01
CA PHE A 122 -0.97 12.86 12.82
C PHE A 122 -1.64 14.05 12.13
N SER A 123 -2.47 14.81 12.86
CA SER A 123 -3.24 15.93 12.30
C SER A 123 -2.35 17.02 11.71
N LEU A 124 -1.23 17.30 12.38
CA LEU A 124 -0.22 18.24 11.91
C LEU A 124 0.41 17.77 10.59
N LEU A 125 0.87 16.53 10.51
CA LEU A 125 1.49 15.96 9.30
C LEU A 125 0.50 15.78 8.16
N ASP A 126 -0.76 15.42 8.45
CA ASP A 126 -1.83 15.32 7.45
C ASP A 126 -2.04 16.67 6.75
N ARG A 127 -2.19 17.74 7.53
CA ARG A 127 -2.35 19.09 6.98
C ARG A 127 -1.08 19.56 6.25
N MET A 128 0.11 19.30 6.78
CA MET A 128 1.36 19.65 6.08
C MET A 128 1.47 18.96 4.72
N THR A 129 1.07 17.70 4.64
CA THR A 129 1.11 16.91 3.39
C THR A 129 0.05 17.39 2.40
N ALA A 130 -1.12 17.81 2.90
CA ALA A 130 -2.18 18.37 2.05
C ALA A 130 -1.83 19.76 1.49
N GLU A 131 -1.11 20.58 2.26
CA GLU A 131 -0.82 21.98 1.92
C GLU A 131 0.62 22.22 1.44
N GLY A 132 1.49 21.20 1.45
CA GLY A 132 2.91 21.34 1.18
C GLY A 132 3.63 20.03 0.85
N ARG A 133 4.96 20.02 1.01
CA ARG A 133 5.84 18.88 0.75
C ARG A 133 6.88 18.76 1.88
N PRO A 134 6.47 18.29 3.08
CA PRO A 134 7.39 18.17 4.22
C PRO A 134 8.55 17.23 3.89
N VAL A 135 9.75 17.56 4.38
CA VAL A 135 10.93 16.70 4.25
C VAL A 135 10.70 15.37 4.99
N PRO A 136 11.33 14.26 4.58
CA PRO A 136 11.04 12.94 5.13
C PRO A 136 11.23 12.83 6.65
N GLU A 137 12.19 13.56 7.21
CA GLU A 137 12.48 13.60 8.64
C GLU A 137 11.30 14.15 9.46
N CYS A 138 10.40 14.92 8.83
CA CYS A 138 9.22 15.41 9.51
C CYS A 138 8.31 14.29 10.01
N PHE A 139 8.28 13.17 9.30
CA PHE A 139 7.43 12.01 9.63
C PHE A 139 8.00 11.18 10.79
N HIS A 140 9.24 11.42 11.22
CA HIS A 140 9.89 10.64 12.28
C HIS A 140 9.35 10.96 13.69
N ILE A 141 8.44 11.94 13.82
CA ILE A 141 7.70 12.21 15.07
C ILE A 141 6.55 11.22 15.31
N LEU A 142 6.10 10.50 14.27
CA LEU A 142 5.05 9.49 14.39
C LEU A 142 5.48 8.37 15.36
N PRO A 143 4.53 7.62 15.95
CA PRO A 143 4.82 6.61 16.99
C PRO A 143 5.42 5.30 16.41
N TRP A 144 6.54 5.41 15.69
CA TRP A 144 7.21 4.32 14.98
C TRP A 144 7.65 3.16 15.89
N GLU A 145 7.84 3.40 17.18
CA GLU A 145 8.10 2.35 18.17
C GLU A 145 6.96 1.31 18.26
N ARG A 146 5.74 1.66 17.83
CA ARG A 146 4.64 0.70 17.69
C ARG A 146 4.87 -0.24 16.50
N VAL A 147 5.36 0.29 15.38
CA VAL A 147 5.70 -0.51 14.20
C VAL A 147 6.85 -1.45 14.53
N ASP A 148 7.90 -0.97 15.21
CA ASP A 148 9.03 -1.78 15.65
C ASP A 148 8.58 -3.01 16.47
N ARG A 149 7.71 -2.77 17.47
CA ARG A 149 7.19 -3.84 18.35
C ARG A 149 6.33 -4.85 17.58
N LEU A 150 5.45 -4.37 16.70
CA LEU A 150 4.60 -5.25 15.92
C LEU A 150 5.42 -6.06 14.91
N ALA A 151 6.39 -5.45 14.23
CA ALA A 151 7.29 -6.14 13.32
C ALA A 151 8.10 -7.23 14.01
N ALA A 152 8.64 -6.95 15.21
CA ALA A 152 9.35 -7.95 16.01
C ALA A 152 8.44 -9.11 16.43
N ARG A 153 7.20 -8.82 16.83
CA ARG A 153 6.20 -9.84 17.21
C ARG A 153 5.82 -10.74 16.03
N VAL A 154 5.53 -10.15 14.87
CA VAL A 154 5.22 -10.88 13.63
C VAL A 154 6.40 -11.73 13.19
N ARG A 155 7.62 -11.19 13.24
CA ARG A 155 8.83 -11.95 12.92
C ARG A 155 8.99 -13.17 13.81
N ALA A 156 8.86 -13.01 15.13
CA ALA A 156 8.97 -14.11 16.08
C ALA A 156 7.90 -15.20 15.83
N ALA A 157 6.69 -14.78 15.46
CA ALA A 157 5.60 -15.69 15.07
C ALA A 157 5.94 -16.51 13.82
N ILE A 158 6.47 -15.86 12.77
CA ILE A 158 6.90 -16.52 11.52
C ILE A 158 8.05 -17.49 11.79
N GLU A 159 9.01 -17.11 12.63
CA GLU A 159 10.17 -17.93 12.99
C GLU A 159 9.84 -19.05 14.00
N GLY A 160 8.60 -19.14 14.49
CA GLY A 160 8.19 -20.13 15.49
C GLY A 160 8.83 -19.94 16.87
N ALA A 161 9.38 -18.76 17.15
CA ALA A 161 10.14 -18.43 18.36
C ALA A 161 9.31 -17.75 19.46
N GLY A 162 7.99 -17.64 19.29
CA GLY A 162 7.09 -16.98 20.24
C GLY A 162 6.18 -17.97 20.98
N ASP A 163 6.12 -17.84 22.31
CA ASP A 163 4.97 -18.32 23.09
C ASP A 163 3.76 -17.48 22.65
N HIS A 164 2.96 -18.00 21.73
CA HIS A 164 1.67 -17.38 21.43
C HIS A 164 0.76 -17.59 22.64
N PRO A 165 0.28 -16.51 23.30
CA PRO A 165 -0.70 -16.68 24.34
C PRO A 165 -1.90 -17.40 23.72
N ALA A 166 -2.33 -18.48 24.36
CA ALA A 166 -3.41 -19.31 23.87
C ALA A 166 -4.64 -18.45 23.48
N PRO A 167 -5.35 -18.80 22.40
CA PRO A 167 -6.57 -18.10 22.03
C PRO A 167 -7.56 -18.16 23.21
N GLY A 168 -7.83 -17.00 23.82
CA GLY A 168 -8.70 -16.87 25.00
C GLY A 168 -8.07 -16.21 26.24
N GLY A 169 -6.78 -15.85 26.22
CA GLY A 169 -6.18 -14.98 27.24
C GLY A 169 -6.72 -13.55 27.17
N THR A 170 -7.05 -12.94 28.30
CA THR A 170 -7.65 -11.60 28.41
C THR A 170 -6.88 -10.55 27.59
N GLU A 171 -7.58 -9.94 26.62
CA GLU A 171 -7.11 -8.99 25.59
C GLU A 171 -6.38 -7.71 26.07
N ALA A 172 -6.17 -7.51 27.36
CA ALA A 172 -5.78 -6.20 27.89
C ALA A 172 -4.27 -5.87 27.86
N ALA A 173 -3.38 -6.84 27.59
CA ALA A 173 -1.93 -6.64 27.75
C ALA A 173 -1.07 -6.71 26.47
N GLY A 174 -1.64 -7.07 25.30
CA GLY A 174 -0.81 -7.55 24.18
C GLY A 174 -0.95 -6.82 22.84
N THR A 175 -2.09 -6.22 22.51
CA THR A 175 -2.41 -5.86 21.12
C THR A 175 -1.80 -4.52 20.73
N VAL A 176 -0.76 -4.54 19.90
CA VAL A 176 -0.16 -3.32 19.34
C VAL A 176 -1.03 -2.85 18.18
N ARG A 177 -1.79 -1.77 18.39
CA ARG A 177 -2.57 -1.10 17.32
C ARG A 177 -1.82 0.12 16.80
N LEU A 178 -1.53 0.10 15.51
CA LEU A 178 -0.90 1.19 14.76
C LEU A 178 -1.90 2.31 14.45
N ARG A 179 -3.19 1.99 14.28
CA ARG A 179 -4.26 2.94 13.90
C ARG A 179 -3.92 3.70 12.60
N HIS A 180 -4.70 4.72 12.24
CA HIS A 180 -4.50 5.53 11.02
C HIS A 180 -3.30 6.50 11.11
N TYR A 181 -2.60 6.60 12.26
CA TYR A 181 -1.59 7.63 12.51
C TYR A 181 -0.47 7.71 11.46
N PHE A 182 -0.19 6.61 10.76
CA PHE A 182 0.86 6.54 9.75
C PHE A 182 0.40 6.86 8.32
N SER A 183 -0.88 7.11 8.09
CA SER A 183 -1.37 7.43 6.74
C SER A 183 -0.69 8.66 6.10
N PRO A 184 -0.30 9.74 6.85
CA PRO A 184 0.40 10.87 6.24
C PRO A 184 1.76 10.45 5.67
N ALA A 185 2.42 9.42 6.23
CA ALA A 185 3.67 8.90 5.68
C ALA A 185 3.49 8.21 4.31
N GLY A 186 2.26 8.09 3.81
CA GLY A 186 1.96 7.65 2.45
C GLY A 186 1.95 6.13 2.27
N SER A 187 2.25 5.35 3.31
CA SER A 187 2.41 3.91 3.19
C SER A 187 1.34 3.15 3.97
N ARG A 188 0.43 2.47 3.25
CA ARG A 188 -0.59 1.59 3.85
C ARG A 188 -0.01 0.28 4.42
N PHE A 189 1.31 0.12 4.52
CA PHE A 189 1.91 -1.14 4.97
C PHE A 189 1.54 -1.48 6.42
N THR A 190 1.27 -0.46 7.26
CA THR A 190 0.90 -0.65 8.67
C THR A 190 -0.36 -1.49 8.84
N ALA A 191 -1.38 -1.26 8.00
CA ALA A 191 -2.59 -2.07 7.99
C ALA A 191 -2.31 -3.53 7.58
N ALA A 192 -1.40 -3.75 6.62
CA ALA A 192 -0.98 -5.09 6.21
C ALA A 192 -0.21 -5.80 7.32
N LEU A 193 0.59 -5.05 8.08
CA LEU A 193 1.32 -5.57 9.24
C LEU A 193 0.36 -5.96 10.38
N GLU A 194 -0.64 -5.15 10.69
CA GLU A 194 -1.70 -5.49 11.66
C GLU A 194 -2.54 -6.69 11.22
N GLN A 195 -2.90 -6.76 9.94
CA GLN A 195 -3.64 -7.90 9.38
C GLN A 195 -2.82 -9.20 9.43
N LEU A 196 -1.53 -9.12 9.12
CA LEU A 196 -0.62 -10.27 9.19
C LEU A 196 -0.50 -10.78 10.62
N ASP A 197 -0.31 -9.88 11.57
CA ASP A 197 -0.29 -10.19 12.98
C ASP A 197 -1.58 -10.87 13.45
N ALA A 198 -2.75 -10.31 13.11
CA ALA A 198 -4.05 -10.90 13.45
C ALA A 198 -4.23 -12.30 12.84
N ALA A 199 -3.85 -12.48 11.57
CA ALA A 199 -3.95 -13.76 10.88
C ALA A 199 -3.04 -14.84 11.49
N LEU A 200 -1.83 -14.47 11.90
CA LEU A 200 -0.92 -15.36 12.62
C LEU A 200 -1.50 -15.82 13.97
N HIS A 201 -2.19 -14.93 14.69
CA HIS A 201 -2.84 -15.28 15.95
C HIS A 201 -4.09 -16.15 15.75
N ALA A 202 -4.84 -15.91 14.66
CA ALA A 202 -6.04 -16.68 14.33
C ALA A 202 -5.73 -18.05 13.69
N GLY A 203 -4.50 -18.27 13.22
CA GLY A 203 -4.16 -19.44 12.41
C GLY A 203 -4.79 -19.42 11.01
N ASP A 204 -5.23 -18.25 10.54
CA ASP A 204 -5.86 -18.07 9.24
C ASP A 204 -4.77 -17.94 8.17
N THR A 205 -4.52 -19.03 7.45
CA THR A 205 -3.39 -19.10 6.54
C THR A 205 -3.61 -18.37 5.22
N GLU A 206 -4.86 -18.25 4.75
CA GLU A 206 -5.23 -17.46 3.57
C GLU A 206 -5.05 -15.97 3.84
N VAL A 207 -5.61 -15.47 4.95
CA VAL A 207 -5.48 -14.05 5.34
C VAL A 207 -4.02 -13.72 5.64
N ARG A 208 -3.28 -14.63 6.29
CA ARG A 208 -1.83 -14.48 6.52
C ARG A 208 -1.11 -14.25 5.21
N ARG A 209 -1.36 -15.10 4.21
CA ARG A 209 -0.70 -15.04 2.90
C ARG A 209 -1.04 -13.74 2.14
N VAL A 210 -2.30 -13.32 2.13
CA VAL A 210 -2.72 -12.03 1.52
C VAL A 210 -2.05 -10.86 2.22
N ALA A 211 -2.01 -10.87 3.55
CA ALA A 211 -1.39 -9.81 4.34
C ALA A 211 0.13 -9.74 4.12
N THR A 212 0.82 -10.88 4.07
CA THR A 212 2.25 -10.97 3.78
C THR A 212 2.58 -10.42 2.38
N THR A 213 1.80 -10.83 1.37
CA THR A 213 1.93 -10.34 -0.01
C THR A 213 1.74 -8.83 -0.08
N THR A 214 0.70 -8.34 0.58
CA THR A 214 0.38 -6.91 0.67
C THR A 214 1.47 -6.13 1.40
N LEU A 215 2.03 -6.68 2.49
CA LEU A 215 3.11 -6.07 3.25
C LEU A 215 4.37 -5.89 2.40
N CYS A 216 4.84 -6.97 1.75
CA CYS A 216 6.04 -6.92 0.90
C CYS A 216 5.87 -5.91 -0.23
N THR A 217 4.72 -5.95 -0.90
CA THR A 217 4.39 -5.02 -1.98
C THR A 217 4.39 -3.56 -1.51
N ARG A 218 3.67 -3.27 -0.42
CA ARG A 218 3.52 -1.89 0.07
C ARG A 218 4.84 -1.33 0.59
N LEU A 219 5.71 -2.16 1.16
CA LEU A 219 7.05 -1.74 1.58
C LEU A 219 7.98 -1.51 0.39
N ALA A 220 7.90 -2.33 -0.66
CA ALA A 220 8.68 -2.13 -1.88
C ALA A 220 8.34 -0.82 -2.61
N GLY A 221 7.09 -0.35 -2.49
CA GLY A 221 6.63 0.93 -3.02
C GLY A 221 6.56 2.09 -2.00
N ALA A 222 7.04 1.90 -0.77
CA ALA A 222 6.92 2.92 0.27
C ALA A 222 7.90 4.10 0.05
N ALA A 223 7.52 5.28 0.53
CA ALA A 223 8.42 6.42 0.70
C ALA A 223 9.39 6.16 1.87
N THR A 224 10.42 5.32 1.65
CA THR A 224 11.22 4.77 2.76
C THR A 224 12.02 5.83 3.52
N GLY A 225 12.33 6.99 2.92
CA GLY A 225 12.92 8.12 3.64
C GLY A 225 12.04 8.64 4.81
N ARG A 226 10.71 8.48 4.74
CA ARG A 226 9.79 8.87 5.82
C ARG A 226 9.80 7.91 7.00
N ILE A 227 10.44 6.76 6.86
CA ILE A 227 10.55 5.72 7.88
C ILE A 227 11.91 5.87 8.59
N PRO A 228 11.95 6.03 9.93
CA PRO A 228 13.19 6.10 10.69
C PRO A 228 14.08 4.88 10.44
N GLU A 229 15.40 5.07 10.45
CA GLU A 229 16.40 4.03 10.18
C GLU A 229 16.17 2.76 11.02
N ARG A 230 16.04 2.91 12.34
CA ARG A 230 15.74 1.81 13.25
C ARG A 230 14.50 1.00 12.82
N THR A 231 13.44 1.67 12.39
CA THR A 231 12.22 0.99 11.95
C THR A 231 12.43 0.29 10.61
N ARG A 232 13.22 0.89 9.71
CA ARG A 232 13.62 0.23 8.45
C ARG A 232 14.42 -1.04 8.71
N GLU A 233 15.36 -1.02 9.66
CA GLU A 233 16.11 -2.22 10.07
C GLU A 233 15.18 -3.33 10.56
N ARG A 234 14.20 -3.00 11.41
CA ARG A 234 13.21 -3.98 11.91
C ARG A 234 12.31 -4.54 10.81
N LEU A 235 11.90 -3.71 9.87
CA LEU A 235 11.11 -4.15 8.72
C LEU A 235 11.95 -5.01 7.77
N THR A 236 13.24 -4.70 7.58
CA THR A 236 14.18 -5.51 6.82
C THR A 236 14.36 -6.90 7.45
N GLU A 237 14.54 -6.98 8.77
CA GLU A 237 14.62 -8.25 9.49
C GLU A 237 13.34 -9.09 9.30
N LEU A 238 12.17 -8.46 9.42
CA LEU A 238 10.87 -9.11 9.19
C LEU A 238 10.74 -9.63 7.76
N LEU A 239 11.06 -8.81 6.76
CA LEU A 239 10.98 -9.21 5.35
C LEU A 239 11.95 -10.35 5.02
N GLY A 240 13.13 -10.37 5.64
CA GLY A 240 14.05 -11.51 5.54
C GLY A 240 13.45 -12.79 6.09
N ALA A 241 12.71 -12.72 7.21
CA ALA A 241 11.99 -13.88 7.75
C ALA A 241 10.84 -14.33 6.83
N VAL A 242 10.10 -13.37 6.25
CA VAL A 242 9.06 -13.64 5.27
C VAL A 242 9.61 -14.37 4.05
N GLY A 243 10.67 -13.87 3.42
CA GLY A 243 11.23 -14.49 2.20
C GLY A 243 11.76 -15.90 2.43
N ARG A 244 12.30 -16.19 3.64
CA ARG A 244 12.70 -17.55 4.02
C ARG A 244 11.52 -18.49 4.25
N ALA A 245 10.41 -17.97 4.78
CA ALA A 245 9.21 -18.75 5.09
C ALA A 245 8.36 -19.02 3.85
N ASP A 246 8.34 -18.10 2.88
CA ASP A 246 7.62 -18.24 1.61
C ASP A 246 8.54 -17.89 0.42
N PRO A 247 9.15 -18.91 -0.24
CA PRO A 247 9.99 -18.72 -1.41
C PRO A 247 9.30 -18.00 -2.58
N PHE A 248 7.97 -18.06 -2.72
CA PHE A 248 7.26 -17.33 -3.77
C PHE A 248 7.32 -15.82 -3.57
N LEU A 249 7.52 -15.37 -2.33
CA LEU A 249 7.64 -13.96 -1.98
C LEU A 249 9.09 -13.50 -1.85
N SER A 250 10.07 -14.40 -1.86
CA SER A 250 11.51 -14.12 -1.64
C SER A 250 11.99 -12.91 -2.45
N SER A 251 11.85 -12.93 -3.78
CA SER A 251 12.30 -11.81 -4.63
C SER A 251 11.56 -10.49 -4.35
N THR A 252 10.29 -10.53 -3.92
CA THR A 252 9.55 -9.31 -3.55
C THR A 252 10.00 -8.79 -2.19
N SER A 253 10.27 -9.68 -1.24
CA SER A 253 10.83 -9.34 0.06
C SER A 253 12.24 -8.75 -0.08
N GLU A 254 13.09 -9.32 -0.92
CA GLU A 254 14.44 -8.79 -1.21
C GLU A 254 14.39 -7.40 -1.84
N LEU A 255 13.49 -7.18 -2.80
CA LEU A 255 13.27 -5.87 -3.39
C LEU A 255 12.83 -4.85 -2.32
N ALA A 256 11.91 -5.22 -1.44
CA ALA A 256 11.48 -4.36 -0.34
C ALA A 256 12.63 -4.06 0.64
N VAL A 257 13.48 -5.05 0.96
CA VAL A 257 14.69 -4.88 1.78
C VAL A 257 15.67 -3.90 1.14
N ASP A 258 15.97 -4.06 -0.15
CA ASP A 258 16.87 -3.16 -0.89
C ASP A 258 16.35 -1.71 -0.88
N ARG A 259 15.04 -1.53 -1.07
CA ARG A 259 14.38 -0.21 -1.03
C ARG A 259 14.40 0.42 0.36
N LEU A 260 14.20 -0.38 1.41
CA LEU A 260 14.33 0.07 2.79
C LEU A 260 15.76 0.48 3.10
N ALA A 261 16.77 -0.30 2.67
CA ALA A 261 18.18 0.02 2.90
C ALA A 261 18.61 1.33 2.25
N ARG A 262 18.17 1.60 1.02
CA ARG A 262 18.58 2.80 0.25
C ARG A 262 17.95 4.12 0.72
N ALA A 263 17.00 4.09 1.66
CA ALA A 263 16.20 5.27 2.01
C ALA A 263 15.63 5.98 0.77
N ALA A 264 15.21 5.18 -0.23
CA ALA A 264 14.89 5.68 -1.55
C ALA A 264 13.94 6.89 -1.47
N PRO A 265 14.20 7.95 -2.26
CA PRO A 265 13.27 9.08 -2.36
C PRO A 265 11.90 8.57 -2.78
N GLU A 266 10.85 9.34 -2.48
CA GLU A 266 9.48 9.02 -2.87
C GLU A 266 9.45 8.54 -4.33
N PRO A 267 8.70 7.47 -4.66
CA PRO A 267 8.44 7.19 -6.06
C PRO A 267 7.87 8.46 -6.67
N LEU A 268 8.60 9.03 -7.64
CA LEU A 268 8.19 10.21 -8.38
C LEU A 268 6.76 9.95 -8.89
N ASP A 269 5.78 10.65 -8.32
CA ASP A 269 4.46 10.73 -8.94
C ASP A 269 4.69 11.21 -10.37
N ALA A 270 4.29 10.38 -11.33
CA ALA A 270 4.28 10.72 -12.74
C ALA A 270 3.31 11.90 -12.95
N ASP A 271 3.82 13.14 -12.91
CA ASP A 271 3.28 14.37 -13.52
C ASP A 271 1.75 14.62 -13.48
N GLY A 272 1.05 14.17 -12.45
CA GLY A 272 -0.38 14.41 -12.27
C GLY A 272 -0.68 15.70 -11.48
N PRO A 273 -1.67 16.52 -11.88
CA PRO A 273 -2.06 17.72 -11.14
C PRO A 273 -2.62 17.38 -9.74
N PRO A 274 -2.44 18.27 -8.74
CA PRO A 274 -2.94 18.07 -7.39
C PRO A 274 -4.47 18.21 -7.40
N GLY A 275 -5.19 17.10 -7.34
CA GLY A 275 -6.66 17.13 -7.30
C GLY A 275 -7.37 15.80 -7.54
N THR A 276 -6.70 14.83 -8.15
CA THR A 276 -7.24 13.47 -8.31
C THR A 276 -6.36 12.48 -7.57
N ALA A 277 -6.34 12.57 -6.24
CA ALA A 277 -5.99 11.42 -5.43
C ALA A 277 -7.01 10.32 -5.76
N SER A 278 -6.63 9.43 -6.67
CA SER A 278 -7.37 8.21 -6.91
C SER A 278 -7.46 7.47 -5.59
N ARG A 279 -8.66 7.44 -4.98
CA ARG A 279 -8.92 6.75 -3.71
C ARG A 279 -8.61 5.24 -3.80
N THR A 280 -8.45 4.70 -5.00
CA THR A 280 -7.76 3.43 -5.23
C THR A 280 -6.26 3.67 -5.20
N GLY A 281 -5.69 3.66 -3.99
CA GLY A 281 -4.25 3.49 -3.74
C GLY A 281 -3.77 2.11 -4.20
N GLY A 282 -3.88 1.87 -5.50
CA GLY A 282 -3.30 0.72 -6.19
C GLY A 282 -1.81 0.97 -6.36
N VAL A 283 -1.01 0.02 -5.89
CA VAL A 283 0.41 0.00 -6.20
C VAL A 283 0.53 -0.13 -7.72
N VAL A 284 1.20 0.81 -8.37
CA VAL A 284 1.55 0.67 -9.80
C VAL A 284 2.66 -0.37 -9.88
N TRP A 285 2.27 -1.62 -10.12
CA TRP A 285 3.14 -2.81 -10.18
C TRP A 285 4.36 -2.60 -11.09
N GLY A 286 4.23 -1.79 -12.15
CA GLY A 286 5.33 -1.43 -13.05
C GLY A 286 6.53 -0.70 -12.42
N ALA A 287 6.44 -0.22 -11.18
CA ALA A 287 7.57 0.39 -10.47
C ALA A 287 8.50 -0.63 -9.78
N LEU A 288 8.06 -1.89 -9.62
CA LEU A 288 8.84 -2.96 -9.00
C LEU A 288 9.76 -3.60 -10.05
N ARG A 289 11.06 -3.30 -9.97
CA ARG A 289 12.08 -3.92 -10.84
C ARG A 289 12.64 -5.16 -10.17
N TYR A 290 12.27 -6.34 -10.67
CA TYR A 290 12.74 -7.64 -10.18
C TYR A 290 14.07 -8.10 -10.80
N GLY A 291 14.78 -7.20 -11.48
CA GLY A 291 16.03 -7.46 -12.20
C GLY A 291 15.97 -7.03 -13.66
N GLU A 292 16.79 -7.64 -14.50
CA GLU A 292 16.71 -7.47 -15.96
C GLU A 292 15.58 -8.34 -16.54
N PRO A 293 14.69 -7.76 -17.36
CA PRO A 293 13.57 -8.48 -17.96
C PRO A 293 14.03 -9.44 -19.07
N ALA A 294 13.21 -10.44 -19.40
CA ALA A 294 13.43 -11.21 -20.63
C ALA A 294 13.23 -10.31 -21.84
N SER A 295 14.21 -10.25 -22.75
CA SER A 295 14.35 -9.17 -23.73
C SER A 295 14.73 -9.63 -25.15
N LEU A 296 13.74 -9.89 -26.00
CA LEU A 296 14.02 -10.28 -27.38
C LEU A 296 14.13 -9.06 -28.30
N ARG A 297 15.23 -8.98 -29.06
CA ARG A 297 15.31 -8.05 -30.18
C ARG A 297 14.53 -8.60 -31.37
N SER A 298 13.56 -7.83 -31.85
CA SER A 298 12.82 -8.12 -33.07
C SER A 298 13.72 -7.88 -34.28
N TRP A 299 14.50 -8.90 -34.67
CA TRP A 299 15.28 -8.86 -35.90
C TRP A 299 14.57 -9.72 -36.95
N PHE A 300 13.40 -9.30 -37.40
CA PHE A 300 12.79 -9.92 -38.58
C PHE A 300 13.54 -9.45 -39.81
N ALA A 301 14.53 -10.24 -40.25
CA ALA A 301 15.09 -10.08 -41.58
C ALA A 301 14.03 -10.48 -42.63
N PRO A 302 13.85 -9.71 -43.72
CA PRO A 302 12.86 -10.06 -44.73
C PRO A 302 13.27 -11.36 -45.46
N ALA A 303 12.38 -12.36 -45.36
CA ALA A 303 12.10 -13.45 -46.29
C ALA A 303 13.28 -14.02 -47.13
N ALA A 304 14.10 -14.89 -46.54
CA ALA A 304 14.94 -15.83 -47.31
C ALA A 304 15.33 -17.12 -46.54
N ALA A 305 14.66 -17.44 -45.43
CA ALA A 305 14.90 -18.68 -44.69
C ALA A 305 13.66 -19.58 -44.81
N ASP A 306 13.85 -20.78 -45.35
CA ASP A 306 12.79 -21.80 -45.56
C ASP A 306 12.27 -22.44 -44.25
N GLU A 307 12.77 -22.04 -43.08
CA GLU A 307 12.32 -22.54 -41.78
C GLU A 307 11.75 -21.41 -40.91
N PRO A 308 10.62 -21.63 -40.21
CA PRO A 308 10.06 -20.66 -39.29
C PRO A 308 11.04 -20.41 -38.14
N GLN A 309 11.69 -19.25 -38.16
CA GLN A 309 12.62 -18.86 -37.11
C GLN A 309 11.84 -18.54 -35.83
N ARG A 310 12.13 -19.27 -34.75
CA ARG A 310 11.63 -18.97 -33.40
C ARG A 310 12.77 -18.49 -32.55
N ILE A 311 12.67 -17.27 -32.05
CA ILE A 311 13.64 -16.70 -31.12
C ILE A 311 13.08 -16.88 -29.71
N ARG A 312 13.90 -17.40 -28.81
CA ARG A 312 13.50 -17.70 -27.43
C ARG A 312 14.53 -17.16 -26.46
N GLU A 313 14.02 -16.51 -25.42
CA GLU A 313 14.82 -16.13 -24.26
C GLU A 313 14.15 -16.66 -23.00
N THR A 314 14.97 -17.07 -22.04
CA THR A 314 14.52 -17.65 -20.79
C THR A 314 15.27 -16.97 -19.67
N VAL A 315 14.51 -16.44 -18.72
CA VAL A 315 15.05 -15.79 -17.54
C VAL A 315 14.58 -16.54 -16.30
N ALA A 316 15.56 -16.94 -15.48
CA ALA A 316 15.28 -17.54 -14.20
C ALA A 316 15.02 -16.44 -13.16
N ARG A 317 13.92 -16.58 -12.45
CA ARG A 317 13.65 -15.99 -11.14
C ARG A 317 13.80 -17.11 -10.11
N GLU A 318 13.98 -16.79 -8.83
CA GLU A 318 14.28 -17.82 -7.81
C GLU A 318 13.27 -18.99 -7.82
N THR A 319 11.97 -18.69 -7.92
CA THR A 319 10.89 -19.69 -7.89
C THR A 319 10.19 -19.89 -9.23
N PHE A 320 10.52 -19.08 -10.24
CA PHE A 320 9.86 -19.09 -11.54
C PHE A 320 10.86 -19.07 -12.68
N THR A 321 10.51 -19.73 -13.77
CA THR A 321 11.16 -19.52 -15.06
C THR A 321 10.19 -18.77 -15.97
N LEU A 322 10.58 -17.58 -16.42
CA LEU A 322 9.85 -16.84 -17.44
C LEU A 322 10.50 -17.12 -18.80
N THR A 323 9.69 -17.51 -19.77
CA THR A 323 10.10 -17.72 -21.15
C THR A 323 9.36 -16.74 -22.05
N LEU A 324 10.11 -15.96 -22.82
CA LEU A 324 9.59 -15.16 -23.92
C LEU A 324 9.96 -15.86 -25.23
N THR A 325 8.98 -16.10 -26.11
CA THR A 325 9.22 -16.67 -27.44
C THR A 325 8.56 -15.82 -28.49
N LEU A 326 9.31 -15.42 -29.51
CA LEU A 326 8.82 -14.72 -30.68
C LEU A 326 8.81 -15.66 -31.87
N ALA A 327 7.67 -15.79 -32.54
CA ALA A 327 7.49 -16.59 -33.74
C ALA A 327 7.48 -15.71 -35.00
N SER A 328 7.68 -16.35 -36.16
CA SER A 328 7.80 -15.68 -37.46
C SER A 328 6.51 -15.05 -37.99
N ASP A 329 5.37 -15.35 -37.36
CA ASP A 329 4.05 -14.81 -37.64
C ASP A 329 3.69 -13.59 -36.75
N ASN A 330 4.70 -12.97 -36.12
CA ASN A 330 4.55 -11.92 -35.10
C ASN A 330 3.81 -12.35 -33.82
N SER A 331 3.54 -13.64 -33.65
CA SER A 331 3.02 -14.18 -32.39
C SER A 331 4.13 -14.16 -31.33
N MET A 332 3.79 -13.65 -30.15
CA MET A 332 4.63 -13.62 -28.97
C MET A 332 4.01 -14.47 -27.86
N TYR A 333 4.78 -15.41 -27.35
CA TYR A 333 4.40 -16.27 -26.24
C TYR A 333 5.11 -15.83 -24.96
N VAL A 334 4.33 -15.53 -23.93
CA VAL A 334 4.83 -15.28 -22.57
C VAL A 334 4.43 -16.47 -21.73
N ALA A 335 5.40 -17.32 -21.37
CA ALA A 335 5.17 -18.50 -20.55
C ALA A 335 5.88 -18.38 -19.20
N ALA A 336 5.23 -18.86 -18.15
CA ALA A 336 5.81 -18.97 -16.83
C ALA A 336 5.71 -20.43 -16.35
N ALA A 337 6.70 -20.87 -15.58
CA ALA A 337 6.66 -22.17 -14.93
C ALA A 337 7.35 -22.11 -13.56
N THR A 338 6.90 -22.96 -12.64
CA THR A 338 7.58 -23.24 -11.37
C THR A 338 7.80 -24.75 -11.26
N PRO A 339 8.99 -25.20 -10.82
CA PRO A 339 9.30 -26.62 -10.76
C PRO A 339 8.41 -27.35 -9.74
N ARG A 340 8.25 -28.65 -9.91
CA ARG A 340 7.59 -29.49 -8.90
C ARG A 340 8.51 -29.64 -7.69
N ASP A 341 8.04 -29.22 -6.52
CA ASP A 341 8.75 -29.32 -5.25
C ASP A 341 7.73 -29.51 -4.11
N ASP A 342 7.98 -30.47 -3.21
CA ASP A 342 7.08 -30.80 -2.09
C ASP A 342 6.89 -29.63 -1.11
N THR A 343 7.83 -28.70 -1.07
CA THR A 343 7.74 -27.45 -0.30
C THR A 343 6.77 -26.49 -0.96
N TYR A 344 6.83 -26.35 -2.28
CA TYR A 344 5.93 -25.49 -3.05
C TYR A 344 4.50 -26.03 -3.03
N ASP A 345 4.32 -27.34 -3.19
CA ASP A 345 3.00 -27.95 -3.13
C ASP A 345 2.32 -27.76 -1.76
N ARG A 346 3.10 -27.83 -0.66
CA ARG A 346 2.61 -27.50 0.69
C ARG A 346 2.20 -26.04 0.82
N LEU A 347 3.05 -25.10 0.38
CA LEU A 347 2.73 -23.67 0.43
C LEU A 347 1.48 -23.33 -0.39
N LEU A 348 1.32 -23.97 -1.54
CA LEU A 348 0.16 -23.78 -2.40
C LEU A 348 -1.13 -24.25 -1.73
N SER A 349 -1.08 -25.39 -1.05
CA SER A 349 -2.19 -25.95 -0.27
C SER A 349 -2.51 -25.08 0.95
N ASP A 350 -1.48 -24.59 1.63
CA ASP A 350 -1.59 -23.92 2.92
C ASP A 350 -1.95 -22.43 2.81
N GLY A 351 -2.02 -21.83 1.62
CA GLY A 351 -2.41 -20.41 1.55
C GLY A 351 -2.74 -19.86 0.17
N TYR A 352 -2.32 -20.51 -0.91
CA TYR A 352 -2.64 -20.05 -2.26
C TYR A 352 -3.90 -20.71 -2.84
N GLY A 353 -4.45 -21.73 -2.17
CA GLY A 353 -5.67 -22.43 -2.58
C GLY A 353 -5.51 -23.20 -3.87
N ASP A 354 -4.33 -23.84 -4.06
CA ASP A 354 -3.94 -24.58 -5.28
C ASP A 354 -3.93 -23.75 -6.57
N VAL A 355 -3.98 -22.43 -6.47
CA VAL A 355 -3.98 -21.49 -7.58
C VAL A 355 -2.73 -20.63 -7.51
N LEU A 356 -2.05 -20.43 -8.63
CA LEU A 356 -0.93 -19.50 -8.71
C LEU A 356 -1.08 -18.64 -9.96
N LEU A 357 -1.26 -17.35 -9.75
CA LEU A 357 -1.35 -16.32 -10.77
C LEU A 357 -0.08 -15.49 -10.70
N LEU A 358 0.69 -15.43 -11.80
CA LEU A 358 1.88 -14.60 -11.87
C LEU A 358 1.56 -13.29 -12.61
N PRO A 359 1.60 -12.12 -11.95
CA PRO A 359 1.52 -10.84 -12.63
C PRO A 359 2.74 -10.63 -13.53
N VAL A 360 2.50 -10.32 -14.80
CA VAL A 360 3.56 -10.02 -15.77
C VAL A 360 3.31 -8.67 -16.43
N ARG A 361 4.39 -7.91 -16.64
CA ARG A 361 4.39 -6.70 -17.47
C ARG A 361 5.07 -7.01 -18.79
N ILE A 362 4.45 -6.55 -19.86
CA ILE A 362 4.82 -6.82 -21.24
C ILE A 362 5.00 -5.47 -21.94
N THR A 363 6.07 -5.31 -22.71
CA THR A 363 6.26 -4.14 -23.56
C THR A 363 6.40 -4.56 -25.02
N GLY A 364 5.80 -3.78 -25.93
CA GLY A 364 5.82 -4.08 -27.37
C GLY A 364 4.71 -5.00 -27.88
N ALA A 365 3.69 -5.30 -27.06
CA ALA A 365 2.52 -6.08 -27.44
C ALA A 365 1.29 -5.20 -27.69
N THR A 366 0.35 -5.68 -28.51
CA THR A 366 -0.87 -4.94 -28.90
C THR A 366 -1.98 -5.04 -27.85
N GLU A 367 -2.17 -6.24 -27.31
CA GLU A 367 -3.35 -6.62 -26.54
C GLU A 367 -3.24 -6.23 -25.06
N ALA A 368 -2.03 -6.31 -24.50
CA ALA A 368 -1.83 -6.13 -23.06
C ALA A 368 -0.44 -5.59 -22.73
N THR A 369 -0.40 -4.62 -21.81
CA THR A 369 0.83 -4.18 -21.13
C THR A 369 1.01 -4.88 -19.78
N ASP A 370 -0.08 -5.25 -19.13
CA ASP A 370 -0.08 -6.00 -17.87
C ASP A 370 -1.04 -7.19 -18.04
N ALA A 371 -0.66 -8.37 -17.54
CA ALA A 371 -1.47 -9.59 -17.63
C ALA A 371 -1.19 -10.54 -16.48
N TYR A 372 -2.05 -11.56 -16.30
CA TYR A 372 -1.87 -12.61 -15.31
C TYR A 372 -1.64 -13.97 -15.98
N VAL A 373 -0.50 -14.60 -15.72
CA VAL A 373 -0.24 -15.97 -16.16
C VAL A 373 -0.78 -16.94 -15.11
N LEU A 374 -1.85 -17.68 -15.44
CA LEU A 374 -2.39 -18.73 -14.59
C LEU A 374 -1.55 -20.01 -14.69
N LEU A 375 -0.86 -20.37 -13.61
CA LEU A 375 0.02 -21.52 -13.51
C LEU A 375 -0.74 -22.75 -13.02
N ARG A 376 -0.89 -23.75 -13.90
CA ARG A 376 -1.66 -24.97 -13.66
C ARG A 376 -0.77 -26.16 -13.40
N ALA A 377 -1.23 -27.09 -12.58
CA ALA A 377 -0.54 -28.36 -12.33
C ALA A 377 -0.32 -29.15 -13.63
N GLY A 378 0.91 -29.62 -13.81
CA GLY A 378 1.35 -30.46 -14.91
C GLY A 378 2.38 -31.49 -14.44
N SER A 379 2.90 -32.29 -15.37
CA SER A 379 3.80 -33.42 -15.04
C SER A 379 5.18 -32.99 -14.49
N ARG A 380 5.63 -31.77 -14.80
CA ARG A 380 6.96 -31.24 -14.42
C ARG A 380 6.90 -30.10 -13.39
N GLY A 381 5.71 -29.80 -12.85
CA GLY A 381 5.48 -28.63 -12.00
C GLY A 381 4.24 -27.88 -12.46
N ARG A 382 4.19 -26.58 -12.21
CA ARG A 382 3.08 -25.73 -12.68
C ARG A 382 3.51 -24.83 -13.81
N ALA A 383 2.66 -24.68 -14.83
CA ALA A 383 2.97 -23.87 -16.00
C ALA A 383 1.72 -23.19 -16.57
N GLY A 384 1.95 -22.05 -17.23
CA GLY A 384 0.92 -21.24 -17.88
C GLY A 384 1.54 -20.46 -19.03
N ALA A 385 0.73 -20.03 -20.00
CA ALA A 385 1.20 -19.23 -21.11
C ALA A 385 0.11 -18.30 -21.65
N LEU A 386 0.57 -17.16 -22.17
CA LEU A 386 -0.22 -16.19 -22.94
C LEU A 386 0.32 -16.12 -24.37
N VAL A 387 -0.55 -15.81 -25.32
CA VAL A 387 -0.24 -15.51 -26.72
C VAL A 387 -0.70 -14.10 -27.01
N LEU A 388 0.21 -13.29 -27.54
CA LEU A 388 0.01 -11.90 -27.88
C LEU A 388 0.58 -11.63 -29.27
N THR A 389 0.29 -10.47 -29.83
CA THR A 389 0.82 -10.01 -31.11
C THR A 389 1.75 -8.82 -30.89
N VAL A 390 2.93 -8.86 -31.50
CA VAL A 390 3.85 -7.72 -31.47
C VAL A 390 3.19 -6.52 -32.16
N ALA A 391 3.18 -5.36 -31.49
CA ALA A 391 2.55 -4.16 -32.00
C ALA A 391 3.25 -3.61 -33.26
N GLU A 392 2.47 -3.10 -34.21
CA GLU A 392 3.03 -2.38 -35.36
C GLU A 392 3.80 -1.13 -34.88
N GLY A 393 5.05 -0.99 -35.30
CA GLY A 393 5.92 0.09 -34.82
C GLY A 393 6.36 -0.05 -33.37
N ALA A 394 6.24 -1.25 -32.77
CA ALA A 394 6.84 -1.57 -31.48
C ALA A 394 8.35 -1.23 -31.48
N PRO A 395 8.92 -0.90 -30.31
CA PRO A 395 10.36 -0.76 -30.18
C PRO A 395 11.08 -2.02 -30.71
N ASP A 396 12.32 -1.86 -31.17
CA ASP A 396 13.17 -2.96 -31.67
C ASP A 396 13.36 -4.11 -30.65
N VAL A 397 12.95 -3.90 -29.39
CA VAL A 397 13.03 -4.85 -28.29
C VAL A 397 11.65 -5.02 -27.66
N VAL A 398 11.21 -6.27 -27.58
CA VAL A 398 9.99 -6.69 -26.89
C VAL A 398 10.42 -7.34 -25.57
N THR A 399 9.77 -6.98 -24.46
CA THR A 399 10.15 -7.51 -23.15
C THR A 399 8.98 -8.04 -22.35
N ALA A 400 9.26 -9.02 -21.49
CA ALA A 400 8.32 -9.49 -20.49
C ALA A 400 9.05 -9.72 -19.16
N ASP A 401 8.41 -9.36 -18.05
CA ASP A 401 8.92 -9.65 -16.71
C ASP A 401 7.80 -9.82 -15.70
N GLN A 402 8.11 -10.47 -14.59
CA GLN A 402 7.29 -10.46 -13.39
C GLN A 402 7.11 -9.01 -12.91
N SER A 403 5.86 -8.60 -12.70
CA SER A 403 5.51 -7.23 -12.29
C SER A 403 5.02 -7.12 -10.85
N GLY A 404 4.82 -8.25 -10.17
CA GLY A 404 4.39 -8.29 -8.79
C GLY A 404 4.59 -9.67 -8.16
N PRO A 405 4.29 -9.83 -6.86
CA PRO A 405 4.34 -11.11 -6.19
C PRO A 405 3.29 -12.06 -6.80
N PRO A 406 3.52 -13.37 -6.72
CA PRO A 406 2.53 -14.36 -7.13
C PRO A 406 1.25 -14.24 -6.29
N LEU A 407 0.11 -14.36 -6.96
CA LEU A 407 -1.23 -14.26 -6.39
C LEU A 407 -1.87 -15.66 -6.32
N GLY A 408 -2.80 -15.85 -5.40
CA GLY A 408 -3.50 -17.10 -5.11
C GLY A 408 -5.00 -16.85 -5.12
N ARG A 409 -5.77 -17.88 -4.74
CA ARG A 409 -7.24 -17.84 -4.81
C ARG A 409 -7.85 -16.67 -4.02
N ALA A 410 -7.33 -16.40 -2.82
CA ALA A 410 -7.83 -15.33 -1.95
C ALA A 410 -7.62 -13.91 -2.51
N ASP A 411 -6.72 -13.70 -3.48
CA ASP A 411 -6.51 -12.38 -4.10
C ASP A 411 -7.45 -12.11 -5.28
N VAL A 412 -8.11 -13.14 -5.80
CA VAL A 412 -8.96 -13.03 -7.00
C VAL A 412 -10.01 -11.90 -6.90
N PRO A 413 -10.69 -11.68 -5.76
CA PRO A 413 -11.61 -10.56 -5.62
C PRO A 413 -10.98 -9.17 -5.80
N SER A 414 -9.66 -9.05 -5.61
CA SER A 414 -8.93 -7.77 -5.66
C SER A 414 -8.19 -7.53 -6.97
N LEU A 415 -8.28 -8.43 -7.95
CA LEU A 415 -7.64 -8.26 -9.26
C LEU A 415 -8.25 -7.07 -10.02
N ASP A 416 -7.45 -6.41 -10.85
CA ASP A 416 -7.92 -5.34 -11.71
C ASP A 416 -8.78 -5.92 -12.86
N PRO A 417 -10.08 -5.60 -12.95
CA PRO A 417 -10.95 -6.13 -14.00
C PRO A 417 -10.53 -5.76 -15.42
N ALA A 418 -9.81 -4.65 -15.61
CA ALA A 418 -9.26 -4.28 -16.92
C ALA A 418 -8.10 -5.20 -17.32
N VAL A 419 -7.19 -5.50 -16.39
CA VAL A 419 -6.06 -6.43 -16.60
C VAL A 419 -6.57 -7.85 -16.80
N VAL A 420 -7.63 -8.25 -16.09
CA VAL A 420 -8.28 -9.57 -16.28
C VAL A 420 -8.85 -9.68 -17.70
N ARG A 421 -9.57 -8.66 -18.20
CA ARG A 421 -10.08 -8.66 -19.60
C ARG A 421 -8.95 -8.77 -20.62
N ALA A 422 -7.89 -7.98 -20.46
CA ALA A 422 -6.72 -8.05 -21.34
C ALA A 422 -6.06 -9.44 -21.29
N THR A 423 -6.01 -10.07 -20.11
CA THR A 423 -5.51 -11.44 -19.92
C THR A 423 -6.36 -12.46 -20.67
N GLN A 424 -7.70 -12.35 -20.63
CA GLN A 424 -8.61 -13.27 -21.32
C GLN A 424 -8.41 -13.27 -22.84
N ALA A 425 -8.17 -12.09 -23.42
CA ALA A 425 -7.89 -11.94 -24.85
C ALA A 425 -6.57 -12.60 -25.30
N CYS A 426 -5.66 -12.85 -24.35
CA CYS A 426 -4.33 -13.39 -24.61
C CYS A 426 -4.19 -14.89 -24.25
N LEU A 427 -5.28 -15.60 -23.91
CA LEU A 427 -5.16 -16.98 -23.44
C LEU A 427 -4.76 -17.93 -24.57
N ALA A 428 -3.71 -18.73 -24.33
CA ALA A 428 -3.16 -19.63 -25.33
C ALA A 428 -4.05 -20.84 -25.67
N ARG A 429 -4.94 -21.24 -24.75
CA ARG A 429 -5.73 -22.48 -24.84
C ARG A 429 -7.13 -22.30 -24.29
N SER A 430 -8.11 -22.96 -24.89
CA SER A 430 -9.49 -23.01 -24.37
C SER A 430 -9.56 -23.59 -22.96
N SER A 431 -8.66 -24.53 -22.62
CA SER A 431 -8.58 -25.10 -21.27
C SER A 431 -8.18 -24.07 -20.21
N ASP A 432 -7.45 -23.02 -20.59
CA ASP A 432 -7.03 -21.97 -19.65
C ASP A 432 -8.20 -21.02 -19.36
N ARG A 433 -9.08 -20.81 -20.35
CA ARG A 433 -10.34 -20.09 -20.16
C ARG A 433 -11.28 -20.81 -19.19
N THR A 434 -11.45 -22.13 -19.34
CA THR A 434 -12.22 -22.94 -18.38
C THR A 434 -11.65 -22.82 -16.97
N ALA A 435 -10.32 -22.86 -16.82
CA ALA A 435 -9.68 -22.72 -15.51
C ALA A 435 -9.92 -21.33 -14.88
N TRP A 436 -9.98 -20.26 -15.69
CA TRP A 436 -10.36 -18.93 -15.21
C TRP A 436 -11.84 -18.86 -14.78
N LEU A 437 -12.74 -19.51 -15.50
CA LEU A 437 -14.15 -19.61 -15.10
C LEU A 437 -14.32 -20.33 -13.76
N ASP A 438 -13.63 -21.47 -13.59
CA ASP A 438 -13.61 -22.21 -12.33
C ASP A 438 -13.05 -21.36 -11.18
N LEU A 439 -12.04 -20.53 -11.45
CA LEU A 439 -11.41 -19.66 -10.46
C LEU A 439 -12.35 -18.56 -9.96
N VAL A 440 -13.17 -17.98 -10.83
CA VAL A 440 -14.10 -16.89 -10.48
C VAL A 440 -15.50 -17.38 -10.07
N ALA A 441 -15.75 -18.68 -10.11
CA ALA A 441 -17.07 -19.26 -9.86
C ALA A 441 -17.65 -18.91 -8.47
N ASP A 442 -16.78 -18.78 -7.46
CA ASP A 442 -17.16 -18.44 -6.09
C ASP A 442 -17.48 -16.95 -5.89
N LEU A 443 -17.14 -16.10 -6.86
CA LEU A 443 -17.47 -14.68 -6.80
C LEU A 443 -18.96 -14.48 -7.11
N THR A 444 -19.58 -13.48 -6.47
CA THR A 444 -20.95 -13.10 -6.81
C THR A 444 -21.08 -12.70 -8.29
N ALA A 445 -22.21 -13.00 -8.93
CA ALA A 445 -22.42 -12.73 -10.36
C ALA A 445 -22.26 -11.24 -10.77
N GLY A 446 -22.42 -10.31 -9.82
CA GLY A 446 -22.19 -8.89 -10.04
C GLY A 446 -20.73 -8.45 -9.89
N HIS A 447 -19.83 -9.35 -9.48
CA HIS A 447 -18.45 -8.99 -9.15
C HIS A 447 -17.67 -8.56 -10.42
N PRO A 448 -16.96 -7.41 -10.40
CA PRO A 448 -16.28 -6.89 -11.59
C PRO A 448 -15.28 -7.87 -12.24
N VAL A 449 -14.50 -8.59 -11.42
CA VAL A 449 -13.54 -9.61 -11.91
C VAL A 449 -14.25 -10.79 -12.58
N ARG A 450 -15.40 -11.22 -12.07
CA ARG A 450 -16.16 -12.33 -12.64
C ARG A 450 -16.71 -11.95 -14.01
N ARG A 451 -17.34 -10.77 -14.11
CA ARG A 451 -17.83 -10.23 -15.38
C ARG A 451 -16.71 -10.09 -16.40
N ALA A 452 -15.53 -9.61 -15.99
CA ALA A 452 -14.36 -9.51 -16.84
C ALA A 452 -13.93 -10.86 -17.47
N VAL A 453 -14.21 -11.99 -16.82
CA VAL A 453 -13.96 -13.33 -17.37
C VAL A 453 -15.13 -13.81 -18.23
N GLU A 454 -16.37 -13.64 -17.77
CA GLU A 454 -17.59 -14.10 -18.46
C GLU A 454 -17.82 -13.35 -19.79
N ASP A 455 -17.67 -12.02 -19.82
CA ASP A 455 -17.88 -11.20 -21.02
C ASP A 455 -16.95 -11.61 -22.18
N ALA A 456 -15.76 -12.11 -21.86
CA ALA A 456 -14.79 -12.58 -22.85
C ALA A 456 -15.18 -13.94 -23.48
N VAL A 457 -16.05 -14.71 -22.82
CA VAL A 457 -16.59 -15.97 -23.35
C VAL A 457 -17.75 -15.67 -24.30
N ASP A 458 -18.63 -14.75 -23.91
CA ASP A 458 -19.85 -14.42 -24.65
C ASP A 458 -19.54 -13.66 -25.95
N GLY A 459 -18.49 -12.82 -25.96
CA GLY A 459 -18.08 -12.05 -27.14
C GLY A 459 -17.45 -12.85 -28.30
N GLU A 460 -17.18 -14.15 -28.14
CA GLU A 460 -16.73 -15.03 -29.23
C GLU A 460 -17.89 -15.78 -29.92
N GLY A 461 -19.12 -15.60 -29.44
CA GLY A 461 -20.34 -16.22 -29.98
C GLY A 461 -21.13 -15.37 -30.98
N GLU A 462 -20.74 -14.11 -31.21
CA GLU A 462 -21.26 -13.20 -32.24
C GLU A 462 -20.24 -13.04 -33.39
#